data_AF-A0A7C5DEJ6-F1
#
_entry.id   AF-A0A7C5DEJ6-F1
#
_cell.length_a   1.000
_cell.length_b   1.000
_cell.length_c   1.000
_cell.angle_alpha   90.00
_cell.angle_beta   90.00
_cell.angle_gamma   90.00
#
_symmetry.space_group_name_H-M   'P 1'
#
loop_
_entity.id
_entity.type
_entity.pdbx_description
1 polymer ?
#
loop_
_entity_poly.entity_id
_entity_poly.type
_entity_poly.pdbx_seq_one_letter_code
_entity_poly.pdbx_strand_id
1 'polypeptide(L)' 'MKCRAITEDPEHRAFGPFAAEHSDAEPLEMTFDEFEAIRLADVEGLYQEEAAKRM' A
#
# COMPACT_ATOMS: atom_id res chain seq x y z
N MET A 1 -5.97 -10.24 -20.61
CA MET A 1 -6.18 -9.64 -19.27
C MET A 1 -4.83 -9.06 -18.85
N LYS A 2 -4.74 -7.74 -18.61
CA LYS A 2 -3.50 -7.11 -18.11
C LYS A 2 -3.64 -7.02 -16.59
N CYS A 3 -2.75 -7.66 -15.84
CA CYS A 3 -2.71 -7.54 -14.38
C CYS A 3 -2.09 -6.19 -14.02
N ARG A 4 -2.45 -5.67 -12.84
CA ARG A 4 -1.75 -4.51 -12.27
C ARG A 4 -0.36 -4.94 -11.79
N ALA A 5 0.65 -4.16 -12.13
CA ALA A 5 2.03 -4.37 -11.74
C ALA A 5 2.27 -3.74 -10.36
N ILE A 6 2.79 -4.54 -9.44
CA ILE A 6 3.30 -4.11 -8.13
C ILE A 6 4.80 -4.20 -8.23
N THR A 7 5.50 -3.09 -8.02
CA THR A 7 6.95 -3.01 -8.25
C THR A 7 7.76 -3.17 -6.98
N GLU A 8 7.12 -3.06 -5.82
CA GLU A 8 7.77 -3.10 -4.52
C GLU A 8 7.00 -3.96 -3.51
N ASP A 9 7.72 -4.75 -2.70
CA ASP A 9 7.13 -5.47 -1.56
C ASP A 9 7.28 -4.60 -0.31
N PRO A 10 6.23 -4.44 0.52
CA PRO A 10 6.32 -3.60 1.72
C PRO A 10 7.37 -4.13 2.71
N GLU A 11 8.36 -3.30 3.04
CA GLU A 11 9.36 -3.62 4.07
C GLU A 11 8.71 -3.84 5.45
N HIS A 12 7.62 -3.13 5.72
CA HIS A 12 6.81 -3.28 6.92
C HIS A 12 5.36 -3.57 6.55
N ARG A 13 4.84 -4.71 7.01
CA ARG A 13 3.47 -5.19 6.72
C ARG A 13 2.43 -4.78 7.76
N ALA A 14 2.87 -4.20 8.87
CA ALA A 14 2.01 -3.74 9.93
C ALA A 14 2.59 -2.48 10.55
N PHE A 15 1.71 -1.55 10.91
CA PHE A 15 2.05 -0.36 11.65
C PHE A 15 1.05 -0.19 12.79
N GLY A 16 1.54 0.00 14.01
CA GLY A 16 0.68 0.15 15.16
C GLY A 16 1.44 0.34 16.47
N PRO A 17 0.72 0.60 17.57
CA PRO A 17 1.33 0.80 18.88
C PRO A 17 2.05 -0.47 19.38
N PHE A 18 3.22 -0.31 19.98
CA PHE A 18 4.04 -1.41 20.50
C PHE A 18 3.35 -2.25 21.60
N ALA A 19 2.41 -1.65 22.36
CA ALA A 19 1.70 -2.31 23.45
C ALA A 19 0.35 -2.94 23.05
N ALA A 20 0.05 -3.03 21.75
CA ALA A 20 -1.24 -3.47 21.23
C ALA A 20 -1.41 -5.00 21.21
N GLU A 21 -0.71 -5.77 22.04
CA GLU A 21 -0.84 -7.23 22.13
C GLU A 21 -2.29 -7.71 22.37
N HIS A 22 -3.18 -6.81 22.77
CA HIS A 22 -4.61 -7.07 23.05
C HIS A 22 -5.52 -5.93 22.57
N SER A 23 -5.23 -5.30 21.43
CA SER A 23 -6.20 -4.42 20.80
C SER A 23 -7.35 -5.25 20.22
N ASP A 24 -8.53 -5.21 20.85
CA ASP A 24 -9.78 -5.77 20.28
C ASP A 24 -10.24 -5.02 19.01
N ALA A 25 -9.51 -3.98 18.58
CA ALA A 25 -9.80 -3.26 17.36
C ALA A 25 -9.34 -4.04 16.12
N GLU A 26 -10.25 -4.21 15.17
CA GLU A 26 -9.97 -4.77 13.85
C GLU A 26 -8.87 -3.96 13.13
N PRO A 27 -7.82 -4.62 12.60
CA PRO A 27 -6.79 -3.93 11.85
C PRO A 27 -7.36 -3.38 10.54
N LEU A 28 -6.90 -2.18 10.14
CA LEU A 28 -7.15 -1.70 8.79
C LEU A 28 -6.22 -2.43 7.83
N GLU A 29 -6.78 -3.35 7.05
CA GLU A 29 -6.03 -4.06 6.01
C GLU A 29 -5.83 -3.18 4.78
N MET A 30 -4.65 -3.30 4.17
CA MET A 30 -4.32 -2.64 2.90
C MET A 30 -3.83 -3.71 1.93
N THR A 31 -4.40 -3.72 0.73
CA THR A 31 -3.99 -4.62 -0.34
C THR A 31 -2.69 -4.14 -0.99
N PHE A 32 -2.00 -5.03 -1.70
CA PHE A 32 -0.81 -4.65 -2.47
C PHE A 32 -1.10 -3.64 -3.58
N ASP A 33 -2.31 -3.67 -4.14
CA ASP A 33 -2.75 -2.71 -5.15
C ASP A 33 -2.86 -1.30 -4.56
N GLU A 34 -3.48 -1.19 -3.38
CA GLU A 34 -3.59 0.08 -2.66
C GLU A 34 -2.23 0.59 -2.18
N PHE A 35 -1.35 -0.31 -1.71
CA PHE A 35 0.02 0.03 -1.34
C PHE A 35 0.79 0.64 -2.52
N GLU A 36 0.79 -0.01 -3.68
CA GLU A 36 1.50 0.49 -4.87
C GLU A 36 0.91 1.82 -5.35
N ALA A 37 -0.42 1.98 -5.32
CA ALA A 37 -1.07 3.23 -5.70
C ALA A 37 -0.66 4.41 -4.79
N ILE A 38 -0.62 4.19 -3.46
CA ILE A 38 -0.18 5.20 -2.49
C ILE A 38 1.31 5.50 -2.66
N ARG A 39 2.14 4.48 -2.86
CA ARG A 39 3.58 4.63 -3.10
C ARG A 39 3.86 5.49 -4.32
N LEU A 40 3.21 5.20 -5.45
CA LEU A 40 3.33 5.99 -6.67
C LEU A 40 2.85 7.44 -6.48
N ALA A 41 1.75 7.64 -5.75
CA ALA A 41 1.20 8.96 -5.50
C ALA A 41 2.06 9.80 -4.53
N ASP A 42 2.36 9.28 -3.34
CA ASP A 42 2.91 10.05 -2.24
C ASP A 42 4.45 10.05 -2.23
N VAL A 43 5.07 8.95 -2.66
CA VAL A 43 6.54 8.84 -2.72
C VAL A 43 7.06 9.33 -4.06
N GLU A 44 6.42 8.93 -5.16
CA GLU A 44 6.89 9.28 -6.51
C GLU A 44 6.18 10.48 -7.14
N GLY A 45 5.12 11.01 -6.51
CA GLY A 45 4.38 12.18 -6.99
C GLY A 45 3.52 11.92 -8.23
N LEU A 46 3.28 10.65 -8.58
CA LEU A 46 2.53 10.27 -9.77
C LEU A 46 1.06 10.00 -9.42
N TYR A 47 0.19 10.88 -9.90
CA TYR A 47 -1.25 10.78 -9.65
C TYR A 47 -2.01 10.32 -10.91
N GLN A 48 -3.11 9.59 -10.70
CA GLN A 48 -4.09 9.22 -11.72
C GLN A 48 -3.47 8.48 -12.92
N GLU A 49 -3.50 9.09 -14.11
CA GLU A 49 -3.03 8.47 -15.37
C GLU A 49 -1.56 8.07 -15.29
N GLU A 50 -0.73 8.86 -14.61
CA GLU A 50 0.71 8.58 -14.49
C GLU A 50 0.99 7.36 -13.60
N ALA A 51 0.25 7.19 -12.51
CA ALA A 51 0.31 5.97 -11.71
C ALA A 51 -0.22 4.76 -12.50
N ALA A 52 -1.34 4.91 -13.19
CA ALA A 52 -1.95 3.84 -13.99
C ALA A 52 -1.09 3.36 -15.17
N LYS A 53 -0.13 4.18 -15.64
CA LYS A 53 0.85 3.76 -16.65
C LYS A 53 1.95 2.86 -16.08
N ARG A 54 2.26 3.00 -14.79
CA ARG A 54 3.26 2.17 -14.09
C ARG A 54 2.68 0.86 -13.56
N MET A 55 1.38 0.85 -13.22
CA MET A 55 0.61 -0.34 -12.84
C MET A 55 0.05 -1.08 -14.07
#